data_AF-A0A7Y2ISL2-F1
#
_entry.id   AF-A0A7Y2ISL2-F1
#
_cell.length_a   1.000
_cell.length_b   1.000
_cell.length_c   1.000
_cell.angle_alpha   90.00
_cell.angle_beta   90.00
_cell.angle_gamma   90.00
#
_symmetry.space_group_name_H-M   'P 1'
#
loop_
_entity.id
_entity.type
_entity.pdbx_description
1 polymer ?
#
loop_
_entity_poly.entity_id
_entity_poly.type
_entity_poly.pdbx_seq_one_letter_code
_entity_poly.pdbx_strand_id
1 'polypeptide(L)'
;MVHGVVERPGVVTGRASFEEFYRQHHDRIWRGLAVTLRNTHLASEAVDEAMTRAYERWDDVADYVNPAGWCYRVGLNWATSRLRKATRETIGQNVDRPYVDDEVADPAIAAALHE
;
A
#
# COMPACT_ATOMS: atom_id res chain seq x y z
N MET A 1 40.34 -39.16 20.02
CA MET A 1 39.32 -39.25 18.97
C MET A 1 38.27 -38.20 19.29
N VAL A 2 38.19 -37.17 18.45
CA VAL A 2 37.26 -36.04 18.59
C VAL A 2 35.84 -36.52 18.26
N HIS A 3 34.92 -36.38 19.20
CA HIS A 3 33.49 -36.54 18.92
C HIS A 3 33.03 -35.33 18.10
N GLY A 4 32.88 -35.51 16.79
CA GLY A 4 32.25 -34.54 15.92
C GLY A 4 30.78 -34.38 16.30
N VAL A 5 30.45 -33.24 16.89
CA VAL A 5 29.08 -32.77 17.02
C VAL A 5 28.62 -32.44 15.60
N VAL A 6 27.84 -33.35 15.02
CA VAL A 6 27.09 -33.09 13.80
C VAL A 6 25.99 -32.11 14.19
N GLU A 7 26.19 -30.82 13.92
CA GLU A 7 25.11 -29.83 13.95
C GLU A 7 24.00 -30.33 13.03
N ARG A 8 22.86 -30.69 13.62
CA ARG A 8 21.66 -30.97 12.84
C ARG A 8 21.21 -29.63 12.23
N PRO A 9 20.92 -29.55 10.92
CA PRO A 9 20.33 -28.34 10.36
C PRO A 9 19.02 -28.10 11.08
N GLY A 10 18.98 -27.03 11.87
CA GLY A 10 17.83 -26.69 12.70
C GLY A 10 16.62 -26.43 11.82
N VAL A 11 15.48 -27.01 12.20
CA VAL A 11 14.18 -26.65 11.63
C VAL A 11 14.01 -25.15 11.83
N VAL A 12 14.09 -24.39 10.74
CA VAL A 12 13.86 -22.94 10.77
C VAL A 12 12.40 -22.75 11.16
N THR A 13 12.15 -22.19 12.35
CA THR A 13 10.80 -21.90 12.82
C THR A 13 10.16 -20.84 11.90
N GLY A 14 8.82 -20.83 11.79
CA GLY A 14 8.11 -19.93 10.87
C GLY A 14 8.54 -18.45 10.97
N ARG A 15 8.88 -17.96 12.16
CA ARG A 15 9.41 -16.59 12.32
C ARG A 15 10.78 -16.39 11.68
N ALA A 16 11.70 -17.33 11.84
CA ALA A 16 13.05 -17.23 11.28
C ALA A 16 13.02 -17.35 9.74
N SER A 17 12.12 -18.17 9.19
CA SER A 17 11.97 -18.28 7.73
C SER A 17 11.30 -17.03 7.13
N PHE A 18 10.37 -16.40 7.85
CA PHE A 18 9.83 -15.10 7.45
C PHE A 18 10.91 -14.01 7.46
N GLU A 19 11.75 -13.94 8.49
CA GLU A 19 12.78 -12.91 8.59
C GLU A 19 13.76 -12.97 7.41
N GLU A 20 14.14 -14.19 7.00
CA GLU A 20 14.95 -14.40 5.81
C GLU A 20 14.23 -13.95 4.53
N PHE A 21 12.96 -14.33 4.37
CA PHE A 21 12.13 -13.87 3.26
C PHE A 21 12.05 -12.33 3.21
N TYR A 22 11.82 -11.68 4.36
CA TYR A 22 11.74 -10.23 4.46
C TYR A 22 13.05 -9.58 3.97
N ARG A 23 14.20 -10.01 4.50
CA ARG A 23 15.52 -9.47 4.09
C ARG A 23 15.79 -9.67 2.60
N GLN A 24 15.39 -10.80 2.02
CA GLN A 24 15.63 -11.09 0.61
C GLN A 24 14.70 -10.32 -0.34
N HIS A 25 13.44 -10.07 0.04
CA HIS A 25 12.41 -9.62 -0.90
C HIS A 25 11.90 -8.20 -0.68
N HIS A 26 12.07 -7.62 0.52
CA HIS A 26 11.50 -6.30 0.85
C HIS A 26 11.88 -5.22 -0.16
N ASP A 27 13.18 -4.99 -0.36
CA ASP A 27 13.67 -3.95 -1.28
C ASP A 27 13.24 -4.18 -2.73
N ARG A 28 13.25 -5.43 -3.21
CA ARG A 28 12.81 -5.75 -4.59
C ARG A 28 11.32 -5.48 -4.79
N ILE A 29 10.48 -5.83 -3.82
CA ILE A 29 9.03 -5.58 -3.88
C ILE A 29 8.75 -4.08 -3.79
N TRP A 30 9.43 -3.39 -2.87
CA TRP A 30 9.36 -1.93 -2.74
C TRP A 30 9.69 -1.23 -4.06
N ARG A 31 10.79 -1.60 -4.72
CA ARG A 31 11.15 -1.02 -6.03
C ARG A 31 10.08 -1.25 -7.09
N GLY A 32 9.53 -2.47 -7.16
CA GLY A 32 8.44 -2.78 -8.08
C GLY A 32 7.20 -1.91 -7.83
N LEU A 33 6.84 -1.72 -6.57
CA LEU A 33 5.73 -0.86 -6.17
C LEU A 33 6.03 0.61 -6.46
N ALA A 34 7.24 1.09 -6.18
CA ALA A 34 7.65 2.47 -6.43
C ALA A 34 7.55 2.84 -7.92
N VAL A 35 7.99 1.95 -8.80
CA VAL A 35 7.87 2.13 -10.25
C VAL A 35 6.40 2.15 -10.69
N THR A 36 5.60 1.21 -10.17
CA THR A 36 4.19 1.06 -10.58
C THR A 36 3.31 2.20 -10.08
N LEU A 37 3.50 2.61 -8.83
CA LEU A 37 2.71 3.65 -8.17
C LEU A 37 3.22 5.07 -8.49
N ARG A 38 4.46 5.19 -9.02
CA ARG A 38 5.16 6.48 -9.24
C ARG A 38 5.17 7.37 -7.99
N ASN A 39 5.18 6.74 -6.82
CA ASN A 39 5.15 7.40 -5.52
C ASN A 39 5.92 6.53 -4.53
N THR A 40 7.12 6.97 -4.16
CA THR A 40 8.02 6.22 -3.28
C THR A 40 7.51 6.14 -1.85
N HIS A 41 6.82 7.19 -1.37
CA HIS A 41 6.22 7.19 -0.03
C HIS A 41 5.09 6.16 0.07
N LEU A 42 4.16 6.18 -0.90
CA LEU A 42 3.07 5.21 -0.94
C LEU A 42 3.58 3.78 -1.15
N ALA A 43 4.68 3.61 -1.90
CA ALA A 43 5.32 2.31 -2.06
C ALA A 43 5.93 1.77 -0.76
N SER A 44 6.50 2.64 0.09
CA SER A 44 6.97 2.26 1.43
C SER A 44 5.82 1.75 2.30
N GLU A 45 4.73 2.51 2.40
CA GLU A 45 3.56 2.05 3.18
C GLU A 45 2.98 0.74 2.61
N ALA A 46 2.95 0.60 1.28
CA ALA A 46 2.41 -0.57 0.62
C ALA A 46 3.25 -1.84 0.83
N VAL A 47 4.58 -1.74 0.85
CA VAL A 47 5.44 -2.91 1.13
C VAL A 47 5.36 -3.30 2.61
N ASP A 48 5.30 -2.32 3.51
CA ASP A 48 5.16 -2.59 4.96
C ASP A 48 3.86 -3.30 5.27
N GLU A 49 2.75 -2.86 4.68
CA GLU A 49 1.46 -3.54 4.78
C GLU A 49 1.52 -4.96 4.22
N ALA A 50 2.13 -5.13 3.04
CA ALA A 50 2.25 -6.45 2.42
C ALA A 50 3.05 -7.42 3.28
N MET A 51 4.17 -6.96 3.85
CA MET A 51 5.00 -7.76 4.75
C MET A 51 4.30 -8.05 6.07
N THR A 52 3.53 -7.10 6.60
CA THR A 52 2.70 -7.31 7.80
C THR A 52 1.68 -8.42 7.57
N ARG A 53 0.94 -8.37 6.45
CA ARG A 53 -0.02 -9.42 6.10
C ARG A 53 0.62 -10.77 5.79
N ALA A 54 1.84 -10.77 5.24
CA ALA A 54 2.61 -11.98 5.02
C ALA A 54 3.04 -12.61 6.35
N TYR A 55 3.51 -11.80 7.29
CA TYR A 55 3.89 -12.27 8.62
C TYR A 55 2.71 -12.89 9.38
N GLU A 56 1.53 -12.27 9.32
CA GLU A 56 0.30 -12.79 9.94
C GLU A 56 -0.13 -14.16 9.40
N ARG A 57 0.20 -14.46 8.15
CA ARG A 57 -0.27 -15.65 7.41
C ARG A 57 0.89 -16.49 6.92
N TRP A 58 2.02 -16.42 7.62
CA TRP A 58 3.27 -16.93 7.06
C TRP A 58 3.24 -18.44 6.82
N ASP A 59 2.55 -19.20 7.68
CA ASP A 59 2.41 -20.65 7.52
C ASP A 59 1.75 -21.02 6.19
N ASP A 60 0.81 -20.23 5.68
CA ASP A 60 0.19 -20.46 4.37
C ASP A 60 1.00 -19.83 3.22
N VAL A 61 1.49 -18.61 3.43
CA VAL A 61 2.15 -17.80 2.40
C VAL A 61 3.51 -18.40 2.01
N ALA A 62 4.23 -19.01 2.96
CA ALA A 62 5.51 -19.66 2.70
C ALA A 62 5.38 -20.82 1.70
N ASP A 63 4.22 -21.49 1.67
CA ASP A 63 3.94 -22.63 0.79
C ASP A 63 3.45 -22.22 -0.61
N TYR A 64 3.25 -20.93 -0.86
CA TYR A 64 2.84 -20.47 -2.18
C TYR A 64 3.96 -20.64 -3.21
N VAL A 65 3.57 -20.92 -4.46
CA VAL A 65 4.51 -21.01 -5.60
C VAL A 65 5.33 -19.74 -5.77
N ASN A 66 4.79 -18.58 -5.39
CA ASN A 66 5.48 -17.29 -5.44
C ASN A 66 5.02 -16.35 -4.30
N PRO A 67 5.61 -16.48 -3.11
CA PRO A 67 5.23 -15.66 -1.94
C PRO A 67 5.54 -14.17 -2.16
N ALA A 68 6.66 -13.85 -2.81
CA ALA A 68 7.04 -12.47 -3.14
C ALA A 68 6.04 -11.81 -4.12
N GLY A 69 5.58 -12.55 -5.12
CA GLY A 69 4.55 -12.09 -6.06
C GLY A 69 3.18 -11.92 -5.39
N TRP A 70 2.87 -12.73 -4.38
CA TRP A 70 1.70 -12.52 -3.54
C TRP A 70 1.81 -11.20 -2.76
N CYS A 71 2.93 -10.95 -2.08
CA CYS A 71 3.18 -9.69 -1.35
C CYS A 71 3.08 -8.47 -2.27
N TYR A 72 3.65 -8.54 -3.48
CA TYR A 72 3.53 -7.46 -4.46
C TYR A 72 2.06 -7.12 -4.80
N ARG A 73 1.22 -8.14 -5.05
CA ARG A 73 -0.21 -7.93 -5.32
C ARG A 73 -0.94 -7.36 -4.11
N VAL A 74 -0.63 -7.84 -2.91
CA VAL A 74 -1.21 -7.32 -1.66
C VAL A 74 -0.88 -5.83 -1.49
N GLY A 75 0.38 -5.44 -1.65
CA GLY A 75 0.79 -4.04 -1.57
C GLY A 75 0.13 -3.16 -2.62
N LEU A 76 0.07 -3.62 -3.88
CA LEU A 76 -0.58 -2.88 -4.96
C LEU A 76 -2.09 -2.70 -4.73
N ASN A 77 -2.79 -3.75 -4.26
CA ASN A 77 -4.21 -3.70 -3.95
C ASN A 77 -4.51 -2.77 -2.77
N TRP A 78 -3.65 -2.78 -1.74
CA TRP A 78 -3.77 -1.88 -0.61
C TRP A 78 -3.59 -0.42 -1.05
N ALA A 79 -2.54 -0.11 -1.81
CA ALA A 79 -2.29 1.23 -2.33
C ALA A 79 -3.46 1.73 -3.21
N THR A 80 -3.96 0.86 -4.09
CA THR A 80 -5.11 1.18 -4.96
C THR A 80 -6.37 1.48 -4.14
N SER A 81 -6.62 0.70 -3.08
CA SER A 81 -7.75 0.92 -2.17
C SER A 81 -7.61 2.25 -1.42
N ARG A 82 -6.40 2.59 -0.97
CA ARG A 82 -6.11 3.85 -0.29
C ARG A 82 -6.31 5.06 -1.20
N LEU A 83 -5.83 5.00 -2.44
CA LEU A 83 -6.05 6.06 -3.43
C LEU A 83 -7.54 6.27 -3.73
N ARG A 84 -8.29 5.18 -3.95
CA ARG A 84 -9.75 5.26 -4.16
C ARG A 84 -10.46 5.89 -2.96
N LYS A 85 -10.05 5.57 -1.74
CA LYS A 85 -10.62 6.16 -0.52
C LYS A 85 -10.32 7.65 -0.45
N ALA A 86 -9.07 8.06 -0.68
CA ALA A 86 -8.69 9.47 -0.70
C ALA A 86 -9.50 10.26 -1.75
N THR A 87 -9.68 9.73 -2.96
CA THR A 87 -10.51 10.36 -3.99
C THR A 87 -11.97 10.50 -3.55
N ARG A 88 -12.56 9.49 -2.91
CA ARG A 88 -13.94 9.58 -2.40
C ARG A 88 -14.07 10.61 -1.29
N GLU A 89 -13.08 10.71 -0.40
CA GLU A 89 -13.07 11.71 0.67
C GLU A 89 -12.96 13.13 0.08
N THR A 90 -12.10 13.34 -0.91
CA THR A 90 -12.01 14.63 -1.62
C THR A 90 -13.30 14.97 -2.38
N ILE A 91 -13.89 14.01 -3.11
CA ILE A 91 -15.17 14.23 -3.80
C ILE A 91 -16.30 14.47 -2.80
N GLY A 92 -16.36 13.68 -1.72
CA GLY A 92 -17.30 13.82 -0.61
C GLY A 92 -17.25 15.21 0.01
N GLN A 93 -16.05 15.70 0.30
CA GLN A 93 -15.84 17.07 0.80
C GLN A 93 -16.29 18.14 -0.20
N ASN A 94 -16.12 17.90 -1.50
CA ASN A 94 -16.57 18.83 -2.53
C ASN A 94 -18.10 18.82 -2.71
N VAL A 95 -18.78 17.69 -2.55
CA VAL A 95 -20.26 17.64 -2.61
C VAL A 95 -20.92 18.17 -1.35
N ASP A 96 -20.27 18.04 -0.19
CA ASP A 96 -20.73 18.64 1.08
C ASP A 96 -20.41 20.14 1.18
N ARG A 97 -19.55 20.67 0.30
CA ARG A 97 -19.36 22.11 0.18
C ARG A 97 -20.66 22.70 -0.37
N PRO A 98 -21.33 23.64 0.33
CA PRO A 98 -22.54 24.24 -0.19
C PRO A 98 -22.22 24.83 -1.56
N TYR A 99 -23.03 24.49 -2.56
CA TYR A 99 -23.05 25.21 -3.82
C TYR A 99 -23.43 26.66 -3.48
N VAL A 100 -22.42 27.49 -3.29
CA VAL A 100 -22.58 28.93 -3.42
C VAL A 100 -22.77 29.12 -4.91
N ASP A 101 -23.96 29.56 -5.28
CA ASP A 101 -24.14 30.18 -6.57
C ASP A 101 -23.22 31.40 -6.55
N ASP A 102 -21.99 31.23 -7.04
CA ASP A 102 -21.22 32.35 -7.55
C ASP A 102 -22.00 32.79 -8.79
N GLU A 103 -23.10 33.47 -8.53
CA GLU A 103 -23.76 34.35 -9.45
C GLU A 103 -22.60 35.24 -9.90
N VAL A 104 -22.01 34.91 -11.06
CA VAL A 104 -21.25 35.86 -11.83
C VAL A 104 -22.29 36.92 -12.12
N ALA A 105 -22.40 37.89 -11.22
CA ALA A 105 -23.28 39.01 -11.35
C ALA A 105 -22.80 39.66 -12.64
N ASP A 106 -23.51 39.38 -13.73
CA ASP A 106 -23.36 40.12 -14.95
C ASP A 106 -23.51 41.58 -14.52
N PRO A 107 -22.47 42.41 -14.65
CA PRO A 107 -22.53 43.80 -14.19
C PRO A 107 -23.68 44.56 -14.85
N ALA A 108 -24.21 44.07 -15.98
CA ALA A 108 -25.42 44.60 -16.62
C ALA A 108 -26.71 44.34 -15.82
N ILE A 109 -26.81 43.22 -15.08
CA ILE A 109 -28.01 42.89 -14.28
C ILE A 109 -28.07 43.72 -12.99
N ALA A 110 -26.93 43.97 -12.34
CA ALA A 110 -26.86 44.79 -11.13
C ALA A 110 -27.23 46.26 -11.38
N ALA A 111 -26.96 46.79 -12.58
CA ALA A 111 -27.30 48.17 -12.94
C ALA A 111 -28.81 48.41 -13.11
N ALA A 112 -29.59 47.37 -13.43
CA ALA A 112 -31.02 47.49 -13.73
C ALA A 112 -31.94 47.54 -12.50
N LEU A 113 -31.41 47.32 -11.29
CA LEU A 113 -32.19 47.34 -10.03
C LEU A 113 -32.16 48.71 -9.32
N HIS A 114 -31.46 49.69 -9.88
CA HIS A 114 -31.30 51.03 -9.33
C HIS A 114 -31.97 52.14 -10.17
N GLU A 115 -32.81 51.77 -11.15
CA GLU A 115 -33.74 52.68 -11.85
C GLU A 115 -35.20 52.36 -11.46
#